data_AF-A0A972P4A0-F1
#
_entry.id   AF-A0A972P4A0-F1
#
_cell.length_a   1.000
_cell.length_b   1.000
_cell.length_c   1.000
_cell.angle_alpha   90.00
_cell.angle_beta   90.00
_cell.angle_gamma   90.00
#
_symmetry.space_group_name_H-M   'P 1'
#
loop_
_entity.id
_entity.type
_entity.pdbx_description
1 polymer ?
#
loop_
_entity_poly.entity_id
_entity_poly.type
_entity_poly.pdbx_seq_one_letter_code
_entity_poly.pdbx_strand_id
1 'polypeptide(L)'
;MKINDTNSQTAQVISSYARGETTRPNPEKSAEGTVPVPQERIDLSGKAKEVLQLQKAVTEAPEVREDRVNELKARIESGNYNVSAGDIASKIVGDTLTDLIR
;
A
#
# COMPACT_ATOMS: atom_id res chain seq x y z
N MET A 1 35.00 7.61 21.09
CA MET A 1 33.62 8.01 20.73
C MET A 1 33.60 8.53 19.29
N LYS A 2 32.65 8.01 18.47
CA LYS A 2 31.84 8.68 17.44
C LYS A 2 32.58 9.37 16.27
N ILE A 3 32.83 8.73 15.12
CA ILE A 3 31.96 8.33 13.96
C ILE A 3 31.28 9.53 13.26
N ASN A 4 31.69 9.87 12.02
CA ASN A 4 30.86 9.79 10.79
C ASN A 4 31.54 10.47 9.57
N ASP A 5 32.24 9.69 8.74
CA ASP A 5 32.56 10.02 7.34
C ASP A 5 31.94 8.99 6.37
N THR A 6 30.89 8.31 6.81
CA THR A 6 30.28 7.17 6.10
C THR A 6 29.39 7.60 4.92
N ASN A 7 29.11 8.89 4.75
CA ASN A 7 28.15 9.36 3.72
C ASN A 7 28.77 9.62 2.34
N SER A 8 30.11 9.63 2.23
CA SER A 8 30.77 9.87 0.93
C SER A 8 30.93 8.58 0.11
N GLN A 9 31.16 7.44 0.79
CA GLN A 9 31.35 6.16 0.12
C GLN A 9 30.05 5.63 -0.50
N THR A 10 28.90 5.82 0.14
CA THR A 10 27.58 5.46 -0.43
C THR A 10 27.25 6.26 -1.68
N ALA A 11 27.63 7.55 -1.74
CA ALA A 11 27.43 8.38 -2.93
C ALA A 11 28.31 7.93 -4.12
N GLN A 12 29.53 7.47 -3.86
CA GLN A 12 30.42 6.92 -4.90
C GLN A 12 29.98 5.54 -5.41
N VAL A 13 29.34 4.75 -4.55
CA VAL A 13 28.75 3.47 -4.96
C VAL A 13 27.51 3.72 -5.84
N ILE A 14 26.64 4.67 -5.47
CA ILE A 14 25.46 5.02 -6.28
C ILE A 14 25.85 5.62 -7.65
N SER A 15 26.93 6.41 -7.73
CA SER A 15 27.37 7.03 -8.99
C SER A 15 28.02 6.03 -9.95
N SER A 16 28.66 4.97 -9.45
CA SER A 16 29.20 3.87 -10.27
C SER A 16 28.11 2.92 -10.79
N TYR A 17 26.95 2.86 -10.13
CA TYR A 17 25.76 2.19 -10.69
C TYR A 17 24.99 3.07 -11.69
N ALA A 18 25.05 4.41 -11.55
CA ALA A 18 24.46 5.35 -12.51
C ALA A 18 25.32 5.56 -13.78
N ARG A 19 26.63 5.30 -13.67
CA ARG A 19 27.58 5.34 -14.78
C ARG A 19 28.23 3.97 -14.85
N GLY A 20 27.55 3.03 -15.51
CA GLY A 20 27.97 1.63 -15.62
C GLY A 20 29.36 1.47 -16.25
N GLU A 21 30.40 1.60 -15.45
CA GLU A 21 31.79 1.32 -15.80
C GLU A 21 32.42 0.49 -14.68
N THR A 22 32.16 -0.82 -14.69
CA THR A 22 33.11 -1.77 -14.12
C THR A 22 34.33 -1.80 -15.03
N THR A 23 35.34 -1.01 -14.68
CA THR A 23 36.69 -1.14 -15.23
C THR A 23 37.25 -2.49 -14.79
N ARG A 24 37.41 -3.42 -15.74
CA ARG A 24 38.49 -4.42 -15.76
C ARG A 24 38.68 -4.95 -17.18
N PRO A 25 39.93 -5.28 -17.57
CA PRO A 25 40.47 -4.93 -18.87
C PRO A 25 40.26 -6.01 -19.94
N ASN A 26 40.56 -5.60 -21.18
CA ASN A 26 40.96 -6.41 -22.36
C ASN A 26 39.85 -6.63 -23.42
N PRO A 27 40.21 -6.70 -24.72
CA PRO A 27 40.23 -5.54 -25.59
C PRO A 27 39.28 -5.74 -26.80
N GLU A 28 39.00 -4.64 -27.49
CA GLU A 28 38.54 -4.63 -28.88
C GLU A 28 37.23 -5.36 -29.22
N LYS A 29 36.18 -4.55 -29.37
CA LYS A 29 35.63 -4.18 -30.69
C LYS A 29 34.12 -4.01 -30.60
N SER A 30 33.71 -2.77 -30.77
CA SER A 30 32.34 -2.27 -30.83
C SER A 30 31.56 -2.91 -31.97
N ALA A 31 30.33 -3.35 -31.68
CA ALA A 31 29.07 -2.80 -32.21
C ALA A 31 27.97 -3.85 -32.43
N GLU A 32 26.78 -3.50 -31.94
CA GLU A 32 25.45 -3.91 -32.41
C GLU A 32 24.95 -5.32 -32.06
N GLY A 33 24.43 -5.42 -30.82
CA GLY A 33 23.37 -6.34 -30.46
C GLY A 33 22.65 -5.77 -29.25
N THR A 34 21.41 -5.32 -29.42
CA THR A 34 20.55 -4.81 -28.34
C THR A 34 20.39 -5.86 -27.24
N VAL A 35 21.17 -5.73 -26.17
CA VAL A 35 21.08 -6.61 -25.00
C VAL A 35 19.78 -6.26 -24.27
N PRO A 36 18.84 -7.20 -24.09
CA PRO A 36 17.63 -6.94 -23.33
C PRO A 36 18.04 -6.61 -21.89
N VAL A 37 17.71 -5.41 -21.42
CA VAL A 37 17.85 -5.06 -20.01
C VAL A 37 17.06 -6.10 -19.20
N PRO A 38 17.66 -6.81 -18.24
CA PRO A 38 16.93 -7.71 -17.37
C PRO A 38 15.91 -6.87 -16.60
N GLN A 39 14.64 -6.93 -17.00
CA GLN A 39 13.56 -6.39 -16.20
C GLN A 39 13.50 -7.21 -14.92
N GLU A 40 13.83 -6.60 -13.79
CA GLU A 40 13.58 -7.21 -12.48
C GLU A 40 12.08 -7.52 -12.39
N ARG A 41 11.75 -8.80 -12.48
CA ARG A 41 10.37 -9.27 -12.43
C ARG A 41 9.96 -9.36 -10.97
N ILE A 42 9.12 -8.43 -10.55
CA ILE A 42 8.51 -8.45 -9.22
C ILE A 42 7.28 -9.36 -9.28
N ASP A 43 7.42 -10.58 -8.78
CA ASP A 43 6.30 -11.52 -8.65
C ASP A 43 5.58 -11.28 -7.32
N LEU A 44 4.47 -10.52 -7.38
CA LEU A 44 3.57 -10.36 -6.24
C LEU A 44 2.90 -11.69 -5.90
N SER A 45 2.90 -12.06 -4.63
CA SER A 45 2.14 -13.21 -4.14
C SER A 45 0.65 -13.06 -4.45
N GLY A 46 -0.07 -14.18 -4.63
CA GLY A 46 -1.51 -14.16 -4.91
C GLY A 46 -2.29 -13.32 -3.88
N LYS A 47 -1.96 -13.48 -2.59
CA LYS A 47 -2.56 -12.70 -1.50
C LYS A 47 -2.29 -11.19 -1.62
N ALA A 48 -1.09 -10.78 -2.05
CA ALA A 48 -0.78 -9.36 -2.23
C ALA A 48 -1.63 -8.75 -3.36
N LYS A 49 -1.85 -9.49 -4.45
CA LYS A 49 -2.73 -9.05 -5.54
C LYS A 49 -4.20 -8.93 -5.09
N GLU A 50 -4.68 -9.89 -4.30
CA GLU A 50 -6.02 -9.84 -3.71
C GLU A 50 -6.22 -8.62 -2.81
N VAL A 51 -5.28 -8.33 -1.91
CA VAL A 51 -5.35 -7.16 -1.03
C VAL A 51 -5.37 -5.85 -1.84
N LEU A 52 -4.57 -5.74 -2.90
CA LEU A 52 -4.57 -4.57 -3.78
C LEU A 52 -5.91 -4.40 -4.50
N GLN A 53 -6.51 -5.51 -4.96
CA GLN A 53 -7.81 -5.47 -5.61
C GLN A 53 -8.92 -5.06 -4.64
N LEU A 54 -8.88 -5.56 -3.41
CA LEU A 54 -9.81 -5.16 -2.34
C LEU A 54 -9.65 -3.69 -1.95
N GLN A 55 -8.41 -3.20 -1.82
CA GLN A 55 -8.16 -1.79 -1.55
C GLN A 55 -8.75 -0.89 -2.64
N LYS A 56 -8.52 -1.23 -3.92
CA LYS A 56 -9.12 -0.49 -5.04
C LYS A 56 -10.64 -0.47 -4.96
N ALA A 57 -11.27 -1.62 -4.72
CA ALA A 57 -12.72 -1.71 -4.58
C ALA A 57 -13.27 -0.88 -3.41
N VAL A 58 -12.54 -0.80 -2.29
CA VAL A 58 -12.91 0.04 -1.15
C VAL A 58 -12.75 1.54 -1.47
N THR A 59 -11.71 1.92 -2.21
CA THR A 59 -11.49 3.33 -2.62
C THR A 59 -12.48 3.80 -3.69
N GLU A 60 -12.89 2.91 -4.59
CA GLU A 60 -13.90 3.21 -5.62
C GLU A 60 -15.33 3.22 -5.08
N ALA A 61 -15.55 2.63 -3.89
CA ALA A 61 -16.85 2.63 -3.26
C ALA A 61 -17.27 4.06 -2.88
N PRO A 62 -18.57 4.40 -3.01
CA PRO A 62 -19.06 5.73 -2.63
C PRO A 62 -18.89 5.95 -1.13
N GLU A 63 -18.51 7.17 -0.76
CA GLU A 63 -18.35 7.59 0.64
C GLU A 63 -19.67 7.41 1.43
N VAL A 64 -20.80 7.70 0.78
CA VAL A 64 -22.13 7.53 1.35
C VAL A 64 -22.86 6.38 0.65
N ARG A 65 -23.34 5.42 1.45
CA ARG A 65 -24.22 4.33 0.98
C ARG A 65 -25.67 4.77 1.04
N GLU A 66 -26.09 5.56 0.05
CA GLU A 66 -27.44 6.14 -0.04
C GLU A 66 -28.56 5.11 0.14
N ASP A 67 -28.42 3.92 -0.45
CA ASP A 67 -29.42 2.85 -0.32
C ASP A 67 -29.66 2.46 1.14
N ARG A 68 -28.59 2.31 1.91
CA ARG A 68 -28.65 1.97 3.35
C ARG A 68 -29.21 3.11 4.18
N VAL A 69 -28.89 4.35 3.82
CA VAL A 69 -29.43 5.54 4.48
C VAL A 69 -30.94 5.62 4.27
N ASN A 70 -31.40 5.42 3.04
CA ASN A 70 -32.82 5.48 2.69
C ASN A 70 -33.61 4.34 3.33
N GLU A 71 -33.06 3.12 3.36
CA GLU A 71 -33.66 1.99 4.09
C GLU A 71 -33.85 2.31 5.58
N LEU A 72 -32.81 2.84 6.23
CA LEU A 72 -32.88 3.20 7.65
C LEU A 72 -33.88 4.32 7.90
N LYS A 73 -33.91 5.36 7.05
CA LYS A 73 -34.92 6.43 7.13
C LYS A 73 -36.34 5.87 7.06
N ALA A 74 -36.62 5.01 6.09
CA ALA A 74 -37.94 4.38 5.94
C ALA A 74 -38.33 3.53 7.16
N ARG A 75 -37.36 2.81 7.76
CA ARG A 75 -37.58 2.04 9.00
C ARG A 75 -37.87 2.92 10.20
N ILE A 76 -37.23 4.09 10.28
CA ILE A 76 -37.48 5.07 11.34
C ILE A 76 -38.87 5.69 11.16
N GLU A 77 -39.22 6.11 9.95
CA GLU A 77 -40.54 6.71 9.62
C GLU A 77 -41.70 5.75 9.85
N SER A 78 -41.52 4.47 9.53
CA SER A 78 -42.52 3.42 9.79
C SER A 78 -42.62 3.01 11.26
N GLY A 79 -41.74 3.49 12.14
CA GLY A 79 -41.68 3.09 13.54
C GLY A 79 -41.10 1.69 13.79
N ASN A 80 -40.61 1.02 12.74
CA ASN A 80 -40.00 -0.32 12.79
C ASN A 80 -38.49 -0.29 13.06
N TYR A 81 -37.94 0.85 13.47
CA TYR A 81 -36.57 0.98 13.90
C TYR A 81 -36.44 0.76 15.41
N ASN A 82 -36.09 -0.46 15.81
CA ASN A 82 -35.84 -0.82 17.19
C ASN A 82 -34.41 -1.33 17.36
N VAL A 83 -33.63 -0.66 18.22
CA VAL A 83 -32.25 -1.04 18.55
C VAL A 83 -32.23 -1.43 20.03
N SER A 84 -31.60 -2.55 20.36
CA SER A 84 -31.54 -2.98 21.75
C SER A 84 -30.51 -2.17 22.54
N ALA A 85 -30.73 -1.99 23.84
CA ALA A 85 -29.75 -1.36 24.72
C ALA A 85 -28.39 -2.08 24.71
N GLY A 86 -28.40 -3.41 24.52
CA GLY A 86 -27.19 -4.23 24.39
C GLY A 86 -26.39 -3.92 23.13
N ASP A 87 -27.05 -3.68 22.00
CA ASP A 87 -26.38 -3.29 20.75
C ASP A 87 -25.70 -1.92 20.89
N ILE A 88 -26.38 -0.98 21.57
CA ILE A 88 -25.84 0.35 21.85
C ILE A 88 -24.59 0.25 22.74
N ALA A 89 -24.69 -0.48 23.86
CA ALA A 89 -23.57 -0.67 24.78
C ALA A 89 -22.37 -1.36 24.09
N SER A 90 -22.64 -2.37 23.26
CA SER A 90 -21.61 -3.08 22.49
C SER A 90 -20.89 -2.15 21.51
N LYS A 91 -21.63 -1.21 20.88
CA LYS A 91 -21.03 -0.20 20.00
C LYS A 91 -20.19 0.81 20.74
N ILE A 92 -20.66 1.32 21.89
CA ILE A 92 -19.87 2.25 22.71
C ILE A 92 -18.55 1.59 23.14
N VAL A 93 -18.60 0.37 23.68
CA VAL A 93 -17.39 -0.34 24.14
C VAL A 93 -16.48 -0.69 22.96
N GLY A 94 -17.03 -1.17 21.84
CA GLY A 94 -16.24 -1.49 20.64
C GLY A 94 -15.51 -0.28 20.05
N ASP A 95 -16.19 0.87 19.99
CA ASP A 95 -15.60 2.10 19.45
C ASP A 95 -14.52 2.65 20.41
N THR A 96 -14.78 2.67 21.72
CA THR A 96 -13.78 3.10 22.72
C THR A 96 -12.53 2.22 22.72
N LEU A 97 -12.70 0.90 22.56
CA LEU A 97 -11.57 -0.02 22.47
C LEU A 97 -10.75 0.22 21.19
N THR A 98 -11.43 0.47 20.07
CA THR A 98 -10.77 0.75 18.78
C THR A 98 -9.99 2.05 18.81
N ASP A 99 -10.51 3.07 19.48
CA ASP A 99 -9.83 4.36 19.67
C ASP A 99 -8.56 4.22 20.54
N LEU A 100 -8.60 3.37 21.56
CA LEU A 100 -7.48 3.20 22.50
C LEU A 100 -6.26 2.46 21.91
N ILE A 101 -6.47 1.65 20.87
CA ILE A 101 -5.42 0.82 20.26
C ILE A 101 -4.89 1.39 18.93
N ARG A 102 -5.44 2.52 18.47
CA ARG A 102 -5.03 3.19 17.24
C ARG A 102 -3.90 4.18 17.50
#